data_AF-A0A819P528-F1
#
_entry.id   AF-A0A819P528-F1
#
_cell.length_a   1.000
_cell.length_b   1.000
_cell.length_c   1.000
_cell.angle_alpha   90.00
_cell.angle_beta   90.00
_cell.angle_gamma   90.00
#
_symmetry.space_group_name_H-M   'P 1'
#
loop_
_entity.id
_entity.type
_entity.pdbx_description
1 polymer ?
#
loop_
_entity_poly.entity_id
_entity_poly.type
_entity_poly.pdbx_seq_one_letter_code
_entity_poly.pdbx_strand_id
1 'polypeptide(L)' 'YNFHDENNEHLALIDVQAGDDATNAFWHDLDSQMPLFASHADFLRRVAHLHKAHW' A
#
# COMPACT_ATOMS: atom_id res chain seq x y z
N TYR A 1 -11.27 3.41 3.88
CA TYR A 1 -10.75 2.82 5.12
C TYR A 1 -9.34 2.31 4.87
N ASN A 2 -8.48 2.31 5.88
CA ASN A 2 -7.12 1.76 5.80
C ASN A 2 -6.98 0.67 6.86
N PHE A 3 -6.42 -0.48 6.48
CA PHE A 3 -6.06 -1.57 7.38
C PHE A 3 -4.54 -1.56 7.51
N HIS A 4 -4.05 -1.58 8.75
CA HIS A 4 -2.64 -1.49 9.05
C HIS A 4 -2.26 -2.60 10.04
N ASP A 5 -1.19 -3.33 9.71
CA ASP A 5 -0.57 -4.32 10.59
C ASP A 5 0.67 -3.68 11.23
N GLU A 6 0.48 -3.15 12.44
CA GLU A 6 1.51 -2.38 13.16
C GLU A 6 2.74 -3.25 13.51
N ASN A 7 2.51 -4.51 13.90
CA ASN A 7 3.56 -5.40 14.39
C ASN A 7 4.13 -6.31 13.30
N ASN A 8 3.56 -6.25 12.09
CA ASN A 8 3.93 -7.11 10.96
C ASN A 8 3.74 -8.61 11.25
N GLU A 9 2.79 -8.95 12.11
CA GLU A 9 2.55 -10.32 12.60
C GLU A 9 1.67 -11.14 11.63
N HIS A 10 0.95 -10.47 10.73
CA HIS A 10 -0.05 -11.10 9.88
C HIS A 10 0.26 -10.93 8.40
N LEU A 11 0.50 -9.70 7.94
CA LEU A 11 0.63 -9.40 6.51
C LEU A 11 1.96 -9.88 5.92
N ALA A 12 3.03 -9.93 6.72
CA ALA A 12 4.35 -10.39 6.27
C ALA A 12 4.38 -11.85 5.80
N LEU A 13 3.44 -12.67 6.27
CA LEU A 13 3.38 -14.10 5.98
C LEU A 13 2.50 -14.42 4.75
N ILE A 14 1.84 -13.41 4.18
CA ILE A 14 0.89 -13.59 3.08
C ILE A 14 1.62 -13.48 1.75
N ASP A 15 1.56 -14.55 0.95
CA ASP A 15 1.96 -14.53 -0.44
C ASP A 15 0.90 -13.79 -1.28
N VAL A 16 1.32 -12.73 -1.95
CA VAL A 16 0.41 -11.86 -2.73
C VAL A 16 0.33 -12.37 -4.15
N GLN A 17 -0.88 -12.71 -4.60
CA GLN A 17 -1.14 -13.22 -5.93
C GLN A 17 -2.12 -12.33 -6.67
N ALA A 18 -1.80 -12.02 -7.93
CA ALA A 18 -2.68 -11.25 -8.78
C ALA A 18 -3.91 -12.09 -9.16
N GLY A 19 -5.09 -11.47 -9.12
CA GLY A 19 -6.31 -12.07 -9.67
C GLY A 19 -6.32 -12.03 -11.20
N ASP A 20 -7.40 -12.51 -11.81
CA ASP A 20 -7.61 -12.52 -13.25
C ASP A 20 -7.61 -11.11 -13.89
N ASP A 21 -8.11 -10.10 -13.18
CA ASP A 21 -8.18 -8.71 -13.66
C ASP A 21 -6.90 -7.87 -13.35
N ALA A 22 -5.87 -8.47 -12.77
CA ALA A 22 -4.62 -7.79 -12.43
C ALA A 22 -3.41 -8.49 -13.04
N THR A 23 -2.55 -7.74 -13.74
CA THR A 23 -1.32 -8.31 -14.32
C THR A 23 -0.31 -8.73 -13.25
N ASN A 24 -0.24 -8.00 -12.13
CA ASN A 24 0.69 -8.28 -11.04
C ASN A 24 0.18 -7.70 -9.71
N ALA A 25 0.60 -8.29 -8.59
CA ALA A 25 0.30 -7.81 -7.24
C ALA A 25 1.46 -8.16 -6.30
N PHE A 26 1.93 -7.19 -5.52
CA PHE A 26 3.05 -7.33 -4.59
C PHE A 26 3.07 -6.19 -3.56
N TRP A 27 3.84 -6.36 -2.49
CA TRP A 27 4.12 -5.30 -1.52
C TRP A 27 5.16 -4.32 -2.08
N HIS A 28 4.88 -3.02 -2.01
CA HIS A 28 5.76 -1.97 -2.51
C HIS A 28 5.95 -0.88 -1.44
N ASP A 29 7.18 -0.43 -1.24
CA ASP A 29 7.47 0.70 -0.37
C ASP A 29 6.81 1.97 -0.88
N LEU A 30 6.20 2.75 0.01
CA LEU A 30 5.48 3.94 -0.38
C LEU A 30 6.44 5.11 -0.66
N ASP A 31 6.23 5.80 -1.78
CA ASP A 31 6.99 6.99 -2.18
C ASP A 31 6.10 8.01 -2.91
N SER A 32 6.29 9.31 -2.66
CA SER A 32 5.48 10.40 -3.25
C SER A 32 5.59 10.55 -4.76
N GLN A 33 6.62 9.97 -5.39
CA GLN A 33 6.83 10.02 -6.84
C GLN A 33 6.18 8.84 -7.58
N MET A 34 5.53 7.91 -6.87
CA MET A 34 4.88 6.75 -7.49
C MET A 34 3.77 7.19 -8.47
N PRO A 35 3.81 6.74 -9.74
CA PRO A 35 2.78 7.05 -10.72
C PRO A 35 1.56 6.15 -10.48
N LEU A 36 0.65 6.61 -9.62
CA LEU A 36 -0.56 5.87 -9.25
C LEU A 36 -1.78 6.32 -10.06
N PHE A 37 -2.68 5.38 -10.34
CA PHE A 37 -3.90 5.65 -11.09
C PHE A 37 -4.83 6.62 -10.34
N ALA A 38 -5.45 7.55 -11.06
CA ALA A 38 -6.44 8.50 -10.53
C ALA A 38 -5.97 9.18 -9.22
N SER A 39 -6.80 9.18 -8.18
CA SER A 39 -6.54 9.87 -6.91
C SER A 39 -5.87 8.98 -5.85
N HIS A 40 -5.33 7.82 -6.22
CA HIS A 40 -4.73 6.90 -5.23
C HIS A 40 -3.56 7.53 -4.48
N ALA A 41 -2.77 8.41 -5.11
CA ALA A 41 -1.70 9.15 -4.44
C ALA A 41 -2.22 10.03 -3.30
N ASP A 42 -3.39 10.66 -3.44
CA ASP A 42 -3.98 11.47 -2.38
C ASP A 42 -4.44 10.63 -1.18
N PHE A 43 -4.92 9.41 -1.44
CA PHE A 43 -5.32 8.49 -0.38
C PHE A 43 -4.09 7.98 0.39
N LEU A 44 -3.04 7.57 -0.32
CA LEU A 44 -1.82 7.09 0.31
C LEU A 44 -1.08 8.20 1.06
N ARG A 45 -1.09 9.45 0.57
CA ARG A 45 -0.57 10.61 1.32
C ARG A 45 -1.25 10.77 2.68
N ARG A 46 -2.58 10.61 2.73
CA ARG A 46 -3.33 10.70 3.99
C ARG A 46 -3.01 9.54 4.92
N VAL A 47 -2.80 8.34 4.39
CA VAL A 47 -2.41 7.15 5.16
C VAL A 47 -0.98 7.29 5.71
N ALA A 48 -0.04 7.79 4.91
CA ALA A 48 1.33 8.05 5.36
C ALA A 48 1.34 9.06 6.51
N HIS A 49 0.57 10.15 6.39
CA HIS A 49 0.43 11.12 7.46
C HIS A 49 -0.22 10.54 8.73
N LEU A 50 -1.26 9.70 8.57
CA LEU A 50 -1.94 9.03 9.69
C LEU A 50 -0.97 8.18 10.53
N HIS A 51 -0.08 7.44 9.87
CA HIS A 51 0.89 6.54 10.51
C HIS A 51 2.27 7.18 10.74
N LYS A 52 2.42 8.48 10.49
CA LYS A 52 3.70 9.21 10.57
C LYS A 52 4.82 8.55 9.75
N ALA A 53 4.46 7.96 8.61
CA ALA A 53 5.38 7.31 7.68
C ALA A 53 6.00 8.32 6.70
N HIS A 54 7.02 7.86 5.98
CA HIS A 54 7.61 8.59 4.86
C HIS A 54 6.57 8.83 3.74
N TRP A 55 6.70 9.97 3.07
CA TRP A 55 5.94 10.37 1.88
C TRP A 55 6.89 11.06 0.91
#